data_AF-A0A2N2S845-F1
#
_entry.id   AF-A0A2N2S845-F1
#
_cell.length_a   1.000
_cell.length_b   1.000
_cell.length_c   1.000
_cell.angle_alpha   90.00
_cell.angle_beta   90.00
_cell.angle_gamma   90.00
#
_symmetry.space_group_name_H-M   'P 1'
#
loop_
_entity.id
_entity.type
_entity.pdbx_description
1 polymer ?
#
loop_
_entity_poly.entity_id
_entity_poly.type
_entity_poly.pdbx_seq_one_letter_code
_entity_poly.pdbx_strand_id
1 'polypeptide(L)'
;GADGAVTSIGVVMTAAALDGLPTRAPGERSDVPYLLPMPASGPKTVVDHVVVNWEPAGHAPSKVYDVPHFDFHFYVVDRGEVEKVVFASPDASGAPDQQPPAELMAAGYILPPGTAKSKMGVHAVNPASGEFQQQPFNAAFIYGYYNKRLTFIEPMVSLAYLKSKPSVSLPVSRPAKYSWPGAYPSSYRVAFDEAHQVYEIALEDLR
;
A
#
# COMPACT_ATOMS: atom_id res chain seq x y z
N GLY A 1 -17.59 -3.57 -14.39
CA GLY A 1 -18.57 -2.64 -14.99
C GLY A 1 -19.49 -3.41 -15.92
N ALA A 2 -20.64 -2.83 -16.28
CA ALA A 2 -21.61 -3.42 -17.21
C ALA A 2 -21.05 -3.68 -18.62
N ASP A 3 -19.84 -3.20 -18.90
CA ASP A 3 -19.04 -3.29 -20.12
C ASP A 3 -17.81 -4.22 -19.99
N GLY A 4 -17.64 -4.88 -18.84
CA GLY A 4 -16.44 -5.69 -18.55
C GLY A 4 -15.24 -4.87 -18.05
N ALA A 5 -15.37 -3.56 -17.84
CA ALA A 5 -14.32 -2.74 -17.24
C ALA A 5 -14.06 -3.13 -15.78
N VAL A 6 -12.79 -3.17 -15.37
CA VAL A 6 -12.41 -3.38 -13.97
C VAL A 6 -12.90 -2.17 -13.17
N THR A 7 -13.75 -2.38 -12.18
CA THR A 7 -14.28 -1.28 -11.33
C THR A 7 -13.54 -1.16 -10.00
N SER A 8 -12.96 -2.25 -9.51
CA SER A 8 -12.17 -2.28 -8.29
C SER A 8 -11.22 -3.48 -8.26
N ILE A 9 -10.18 -3.37 -7.44
CA ILE A 9 -9.25 -4.45 -7.09
C ILE A 9 -9.13 -4.44 -5.58
N GLY A 10 -9.33 -5.56 -4.89
CA GLY A 10 -9.31 -5.55 -3.43
C GLY A 10 -8.88 -6.85 -2.78
N VAL A 11 -8.46 -6.71 -1.52
CA VAL A 11 -8.22 -7.80 -0.59
C VAL A 11 -9.42 -7.91 0.33
N VAL A 12 -9.97 -9.12 0.41
CA VAL A 12 -11.09 -9.44 1.32
C VAL A 12 -10.56 -10.40 2.38
N MET A 13 -10.74 -10.03 3.65
CA MET A 13 -10.30 -10.81 4.80
C MET A 13 -11.52 -11.12 5.66
N THR A 14 -11.66 -12.35 6.16
CA THR A 14 -12.72 -12.65 7.13
C THR A 14 -12.49 -11.87 8.42
N ALA A 15 -13.56 -11.62 9.19
CA ALA A 15 -13.45 -10.95 10.49
C ALA A 15 -12.44 -11.67 11.41
N ALA A 16 -12.45 -13.02 11.37
CA ALA A 16 -11.55 -13.88 12.13
C ALA A 16 -10.08 -13.82 11.65
N ALA A 17 -9.78 -13.24 10.49
CA ALA A 17 -8.40 -13.06 10.04
C ALA A 17 -7.59 -12.12 10.94
N LEU A 18 -8.26 -11.31 11.77
CA LEU A 18 -7.62 -10.44 12.76
C LEU A 18 -7.37 -11.14 14.11
N ASP A 19 -7.79 -12.40 14.25
CA ASP A 19 -7.60 -13.19 15.47
C ASP A 19 -6.28 -13.96 15.42
N GLY A 20 -5.59 -14.05 16.55
CA GLY A 20 -4.36 -14.84 16.66
C GLY A 20 -3.21 -14.35 15.77
N LEU A 21 -3.23 -13.07 15.39
CA LEU A 21 -2.15 -12.47 14.59
C LEU A 21 -0.79 -12.69 15.28
N PRO A 22 0.27 -13.05 14.51
CA PRO A 22 1.59 -13.30 15.07
C PRO A 22 2.08 -12.11 15.88
N THR A 23 2.58 -12.38 17.08
CA THR A 23 3.32 -11.41 17.88
C THR A 23 4.81 -11.53 17.57
N ARG A 24 5.54 -10.43 17.71
CA ARG A 24 6.97 -10.41 17.45
C ARG A 24 7.75 -11.08 18.59
N ALA A 25 8.54 -12.11 18.31
CA ALA A 25 9.59 -12.55 19.21
C ALA A 25 10.90 -11.74 18.97
N PRO A 26 11.77 -11.59 19.99
CA PRO A 26 13.08 -10.99 19.80
C PRO A 26 13.90 -11.71 18.72
N GLY A 27 14.38 -10.96 17.71
CA GLY A 27 15.22 -11.50 16.62
C GLY A 27 14.47 -11.96 15.36
N GLU A 28 13.14 -11.94 15.36
CA GLU A 28 12.34 -12.22 14.16
C GLU A 28 12.27 -11.02 13.22
N ARG A 29 11.88 -11.29 11.96
CA ARG A 29 11.57 -10.26 10.96
C ARG A 29 10.56 -9.26 11.55
N SER A 30 10.71 -7.98 11.21
CA SER A 30 9.83 -6.91 11.69
C SER A 30 8.38 -7.12 11.28
N ASP A 31 8.19 -7.72 10.11
CA ASP A 31 6.92 -7.88 9.42
C ASP A 31 6.65 -9.35 9.04
N VAL A 32 5.37 -9.69 8.85
CA VAL A 32 4.92 -11.00 8.36
C VAL A 32 4.24 -10.82 6.99
N PRO A 33 4.91 -11.15 5.88
CA PRO A 33 4.35 -10.99 4.54
C PRO A 33 3.47 -12.17 4.11
N TYR A 34 2.32 -11.86 3.53
CA TYR A 34 1.40 -12.81 2.90
C TYR A 34 1.26 -12.48 1.40
N LEU A 35 1.74 -13.39 0.55
CA LEU A 35 1.64 -13.24 -0.90
C LEU A 35 0.27 -13.74 -1.40
N LEU A 36 -0.44 -12.86 -2.10
CA LEU A 36 -1.73 -13.13 -2.72
C LEU A 36 -1.60 -12.96 -4.25
N PRO A 37 -1.66 -14.05 -5.04
CA PRO A 37 -1.72 -13.93 -6.49
C PRO A 37 -3.07 -13.34 -6.92
N MET A 38 -3.10 -12.68 -8.07
CA MET A 38 -4.36 -12.25 -8.68
C MET A 38 -5.23 -13.47 -9.06
N PRO A 39 -6.57 -13.34 -9.03
CA PRO A 39 -7.46 -14.43 -9.44
C PRO A 39 -7.17 -14.95 -10.86
N ALA A 40 -7.25 -16.27 -11.04
CA ALA A 40 -6.98 -16.91 -12.35
C ALA A 40 -8.02 -16.57 -13.43
N SER A 41 -9.20 -16.07 -13.02
CA SER A 41 -10.28 -15.64 -13.89
C SER A 41 -10.70 -14.21 -13.55
N GLY A 42 -11.31 -13.52 -14.52
CA GLY A 42 -11.71 -12.12 -14.39
C GLY A 42 -10.91 -11.20 -15.32
N PRO A 43 -11.18 -9.89 -15.26
CA PRO A 43 -10.52 -8.94 -16.12
C PRO A 43 -9.05 -8.77 -15.72
N LYS A 44 -8.18 -8.57 -16.72
CA LYS A 44 -6.77 -8.22 -16.45
C LYS A 44 -6.71 -6.81 -15.87
N THR A 45 -5.81 -6.63 -14.91
CA THR A 45 -5.61 -5.35 -14.22
C THR A 45 -4.15 -4.94 -14.32
N VAL A 46 -3.84 -3.72 -13.85
CA VAL A 46 -2.44 -3.26 -13.77
C VAL A 46 -1.68 -3.93 -12.61
N VAL A 47 -2.38 -4.53 -11.65
CA VAL A 47 -1.79 -5.24 -10.51
C VAL A 47 -1.41 -6.66 -10.93
N ASP A 48 -0.16 -7.03 -10.67
CA ASP A 48 0.41 -8.36 -10.90
C ASP A 48 0.12 -9.30 -9.72
N HIS A 49 0.37 -8.81 -8.50
CA HIS A 49 0.12 -9.53 -7.25
C HIS A 49 -0.04 -8.55 -6.08
N VAL A 50 -0.54 -9.06 -4.96
CA VAL A 50 -0.63 -8.32 -3.71
C VAL A 50 0.25 -8.97 -2.66
N VAL A 51 1.00 -8.17 -1.89
CA VAL A 51 1.62 -8.63 -0.64
C VAL A 51 0.98 -7.86 0.50
N VAL A 52 0.45 -8.58 1.47
CA VAL A 52 -0.04 -7.99 2.71
C VAL A 52 1.02 -8.19 3.77
N ASN A 53 1.60 -7.10 4.29
CA ASN A 53 2.53 -7.16 5.41
C ASN A 53 1.75 -6.90 6.69
N TRP A 54 1.83 -7.83 7.64
CA TRP A 54 1.40 -7.59 9.02
C TRP A 54 2.58 -7.02 9.81
N GLU A 55 2.38 -5.82 10.38
CA GLU A 55 3.40 -5.05 11.09
C GLU A 55 3.05 -5.00 12.59
N PRO A 56 3.39 -6.03 13.39
CA PRO A 56 2.91 -6.17 14.77
C PRO A 56 3.41 -5.07 15.72
N ALA A 57 4.54 -4.44 15.42
CA ALA A 57 5.11 -3.34 16.19
C ALA A 57 5.06 -2.01 15.42
N GLY A 58 4.53 -2.03 14.20
CA GLY A 58 4.68 -0.93 13.26
C GLY A 58 6.11 -0.75 12.74
N HIS A 59 6.33 0.33 12.00
CA HIS A 59 7.63 0.66 11.41
C HIS A 59 7.81 2.18 11.27
N ALA A 60 9.02 2.59 10.85
CA ALA A 60 9.34 4.00 10.61
C ALA A 60 8.41 4.64 9.56
N PRO A 61 8.09 5.94 9.64
CA PRO A 61 8.68 6.92 10.54
C PRO A 61 8.19 6.80 11.98
N SER A 62 9.11 7.03 12.93
CA SER A 62 8.75 6.96 14.34
C SER A 62 7.67 7.98 14.70
N LYS A 63 6.75 7.57 15.58
CA LYS A 63 5.54 8.27 16.01
C LYS A 63 4.48 8.45 14.93
N VAL A 64 4.70 7.93 13.72
CA VAL A 64 3.74 7.96 12.62
C VAL A 64 3.13 6.58 12.43
N TYR A 65 3.95 5.59 12.05
CA TYR A 65 3.51 4.21 11.80
C TYR A 65 3.94 3.24 12.92
N ASP A 66 4.16 3.73 14.15
CA ASP A 66 4.63 2.96 15.32
C ASP A 66 3.48 2.21 16.06
N VAL A 67 2.45 1.75 15.34
CA VAL A 67 1.33 0.98 15.91
C VAL A 67 1.08 -0.28 15.08
N PRO A 68 0.41 -1.32 15.61
CA PRO A 68 0.12 -2.51 14.81
C PRO A 68 -0.78 -2.20 13.61
N HIS A 69 -0.36 -2.56 12.40
CA HIS A 69 -1.07 -2.24 11.16
C HIS A 69 -0.77 -3.24 10.04
N PHE A 70 -1.48 -3.08 8.93
CA PHE A 70 -1.27 -3.83 7.70
C PHE A 70 -0.94 -2.92 6.53
N ASP A 71 -0.02 -3.39 5.70
CA ASP A 71 0.38 -2.73 4.46
C ASP A 71 -0.04 -3.58 3.27
N PHE A 72 -0.91 -3.04 2.43
CA PHE A 72 -1.47 -3.75 1.29
C PHE A 72 -0.74 -3.33 0.01
N HIS A 73 0.38 -3.97 -0.28
CA HIS A 73 1.19 -3.66 -1.45
C HIS A 73 0.57 -4.27 -2.71
N PHE A 74 -0.11 -3.45 -3.51
CA PHE A 74 -0.57 -3.83 -4.85
C PHE A 74 0.56 -3.58 -5.86
N TYR A 75 1.36 -4.61 -6.13
CA TYR A 75 2.48 -4.53 -7.06
C TYR A 75 1.99 -4.46 -8.50
N VAL A 76 2.55 -3.50 -9.25
CA VAL A 76 2.27 -3.29 -10.68
C VAL A 76 3.42 -3.77 -11.58
N VAL A 77 4.42 -4.40 -10.97
CA VAL A 77 5.55 -5.05 -11.63
C VAL A 77 5.58 -6.52 -11.24
N ASP A 78 6.15 -7.36 -12.09
CA ASP A 78 6.25 -8.79 -11.80
C ASP A 78 7.19 -9.08 -10.63
N ARG A 79 7.05 -10.27 -10.06
CA ARG A 79 7.87 -10.74 -8.93
C ARG A 79 9.38 -10.76 -9.22
N GLY A 80 9.78 -10.98 -10.46
CA GLY A 80 11.18 -10.94 -10.87
C GLY A 80 11.76 -9.53 -10.81
N GLU A 81 10.97 -8.52 -11.19
CA GLU A 81 11.33 -7.11 -11.02
C GLU A 81 11.39 -6.71 -9.53
N VAL A 82 10.47 -7.21 -8.70
CA VAL A 82 10.51 -7.01 -7.24
C VAL A 82 11.81 -7.51 -6.63
N GLU A 83 12.28 -8.72 -7.00
CA GLU A 83 13.53 -9.28 -6.49
C GLU A 83 14.79 -8.51 -6.92
N LYS A 84 14.71 -7.68 -7.97
CA LYS A 84 15.81 -6.80 -8.42
C LYS A 84 15.89 -5.50 -7.63
N VAL A 85 14.90 -5.19 -6.80
CA VAL A 85 14.89 -3.97 -5.98
C VAL A 85 15.82 -4.15 -4.79
N VAL A 86 17.00 -3.50 -4.85
CA VAL A 86 18.01 -3.61 -3.81
C VAL A 86 18.53 -2.22 -3.45
N PHE A 87 18.58 -1.93 -2.15
CA PHE A 87 19.19 -0.72 -1.61
C PHE A 87 20.27 -1.07 -0.59
N ALA A 88 21.35 -0.28 -0.57
CA ALA A 88 22.42 -0.41 0.42
C ALA A 88 22.00 0.09 1.81
N SER A 89 21.08 1.06 1.88
CA SER A 89 20.52 1.61 3.12
C SER A 89 19.17 2.27 2.87
N PRO A 90 18.35 2.52 3.91
CA PRO A 90 17.11 3.27 3.80
C PRO A 90 17.29 4.69 3.23
N ASP A 91 18.44 5.31 3.49
CA ASP A 91 18.77 6.68 3.06
C ASP A 91 18.98 6.81 1.54
N ALA A 92 19.12 5.69 0.82
CA ALA A 92 19.21 5.70 -0.65
C ALA A 92 18.02 6.41 -1.32
N SER A 93 16.87 6.46 -0.64
CA SER A 93 15.67 7.21 -1.06
C SER A 93 15.91 8.71 -1.28
N GLY A 94 16.85 9.33 -0.56
CA GLY A 94 17.19 10.74 -0.73
C GLY A 94 18.00 11.03 -2.00
N ALA A 95 18.48 10.01 -2.72
CA ALA A 95 19.33 10.20 -3.89
C ALA A 95 18.53 10.73 -5.10
N PRO A 96 19.07 11.71 -5.89
CA PRO A 96 18.37 12.28 -7.04
C PRO A 96 18.01 11.27 -8.15
N ASP A 97 18.68 10.13 -8.19
CA ASP A 97 18.40 9.04 -9.12
C ASP A 97 17.22 8.15 -8.68
N GLN A 98 16.77 8.27 -7.43
CA GLN A 98 15.56 7.60 -6.93
C GLN A 98 14.29 8.46 -7.06
N GLN A 99 14.45 9.78 -7.22
CA GLN A 99 13.33 10.71 -7.36
C GLN A 99 12.65 10.56 -8.74
N PRO A 100 11.36 10.17 -8.81
CA PRO A 100 10.65 10.09 -10.08
C PRO A 100 10.42 11.49 -10.67
N PRO A 101 10.28 11.60 -12.01
CA PRO A 101 9.80 12.82 -12.66
C PRO A 101 8.51 13.35 -12.03
N ALA A 102 8.32 14.67 -12.01
CA ALA A 102 7.19 15.31 -11.35
C ALA A 102 5.84 14.84 -11.90
N GLU A 103 5.76 14.52 -13.19
CA GLU A 103 4.55 13.99 -13.82
C GLU A 103 4.16 12.58 -13.36
N LEU A 104 5.11 11.83 -12.78
CA LEU A 104 4.89 10.51 -12.20
C LEU A 104 4.63 10.56 -10.69
N MET A 105 4.82 11.71 -10.04
CA MET A 105 4.54 11.91 -8.63
C MET A 105 3.11 12.41 -8.43
N ALA A 106 2.39 11.83 -7.46
CA ALA A 106 1.07 12.31 -7.09
C ALA A 106 1.14 13.73 -6.50
N ALA A 107 0.11 14.54 -6.77
CA ALA A 107 0.06 15.90 -6.22
C ALA A 107 0.12 15.88 -4.69
N GLY A 108 1.00 16.70 -4.11
CA GLY A 108 1.22 16.77 -2.65
C GLY A 108 2.14 15.69 -2.09
N TYR A 109 2.55 14.71 -2.88
CA TYR A 109 3.48 13.67 -2.42
C TYR A 109 4.93 14.11 -2.53
N ILE A 110 5.73 13.66 -1.58
CA ILE A 110 7.20 13.78 -1.58
C ILE A 110 7.79 12.40 -1.33
N LEU A 111 9.06 12.22 -1.71
CA LEU A 111 9.83 11.04 -1.40
C LEU A 111 10.94 11.45 -0.42
N PRO A 112 10.71 11.31 0.90
CA PRO A 112 11.68 11.72 1.90
C PRO A 112 12.82 10.69 2.00
N PRO A 113 13.99 11.09 2.54
CA PRO A 113 15.05 10.14 2.87
C PRO A 113 14.58 9.13 3.94
N GLY A 114 15.23 7.97 3.99
CA GLY A 114 14.94 6.90 4.95
C GLY A 114 13.81 5.94 4.54
N THR A 115 13.21 6.09 3.35
CA THR A 115 12.06 5.27 2.91
C THR A 115 12.40 4.14 1.95
N ALA A 116 13.68 3.91 1.65
CA ALA A 116 14.07 2.84 0.74
C ALA A 116 13.94 1.47 1.42
N LYS A 117 13.26 0.54 0.75
CA LYS A 117 13.10 -0.86 1.18
C LYS A 117 13.37 -1.79 0.01
N SER A 118 14.35 -2.68 0.19
CA SER A 118 14.63 -3.73 -0.80
C SER A 118 13.41 -4.63 -0.96
N LYS A 119 13.20 -5.15 -2.17
CA LYS A 119 11.98 -5.88 -2.58
C LYS A 119 10.69 -5.07 -2.57
N MET A 120 10.77 -3.75 -2.48
CA MET A 120 9.61 -2.85 -2.55
C MET A 120 9.98 -1.67 -3.45
N GLY A 121 10.71 -0.71 -2.90
CA GLY A 121 11.02 0.56 -3.52
C GLY A 121 11.26 1.65 -2.48
N VAL A 122 11.31 2.88 -2.95
CA VAL A 122 11.27 4.09 -2.14
C VAL A 122 9.82 4.53 -1.98
N HIS A 123 9.42 4.84 -0.75
CA HIS A 123 8.02 5.16 -0.43
C HIS A 123 7.82 6.66 -0.47
N ALA A 124 6.90 7.11 -1.33
CA ALA A 124 6.45 8.48 -1.39
C ALA A 124 5.20 8.67 -0.52
N VAL A 125 5.19 9.73 0.28
CA VAL A 125 4.16 10.04 1.27
C VAL A 125 3.61 11.45 1.04
N ASN A 126 2.40 11.70 1.51
CA ASN A 126 1.85 13.05 1.57
C ASN A 126 2.05 13.63 2.98
N PRO A 127 2.94 14.62 3.19
CA PRO A 127 3.24 15.16 4.51
C PRO A 127 2.08 16.00 5.07
N ALA A 128 1.07 16.34 4.26
CA ALA A 128 -0.15 17.00 4.73
C ALA A 128 -1.18 16.01 5.32
N SER A 129 -0.96 14.70 5.20
CA SER A 129 -1.85 13.68 5.79
C SER A 129 -1.84 13.73 7.31
N GLY A 130 -2.96 13.37 7.93
CA GLY A 130 -3.21 13.56 9.36
C GLY A 130 -2.17 12.91 10.27
N GLU A 131 -1.66 11.74 9.91
CA GLU A 131 -0.62 11.02 10.66
C GLU A 131 0.69 11.80 10.77
N PHE A 132 1.00 12.67 9.80
CA PHE A 132 2.14 13.58 9.84
C PHE A 132 1.82 14.91 10.56
N GLN A 133 0.55 15.12 10.90
CA GLN A 133 0.02 16.27 11.63
C GLN A 133 -0.40 15.89 13.06
N GLN A 134 0.25 14.88 13.64
CA GLN A 134 0.03 14.37 15.00
C GLN A 134 -1.37 13.78 15.25
N GLN A 135 -2.15 13.49 14.20
CA GLN A 135 -3.38 12.71 14.34
C GLN A 135 -3.05 11.23 14.48
N PRO A 136 -3.91 10.44 15.14
CA PRO A 136 -3.77 8.99 15.17
C PRO A 136 -3.72 8.38 13.76
N PHE A 137 -2.79 7.44 13.54
CA PHE A 137 -2.71 6.70 12.29
C PHE A 137 -3.86 5.68 12.16
N ASN A 138 -4.78 5.95 11.24
CA ASN A 138 -5.91 5.08 10.91
C ASN A 138 -5.71 4.40 9.56
N ALA A 139 -5.49 5.19 8.52
CA ALA A 139 -5.19 4.72 7.18
C ALA A 139 -4.31 5.73 6.44
N ALA A 140 -3.49 5.25 5.53
CA ALA A 140 -2.64 6.04 4.64
C ALA A 140 -2.65 5.45 3.23
N PHE A 141 -2.20 6.23 2.25
CA PHE A 141 -2.00 5.77 0.88
C PHE A 141 -0.63 6.19 0.38
N ILE A 142 0.19 5.23 -0.03
CA ILE A 142 1.58 5.40 -0.43
C ILE A 142 1.78 4.98 -1.88
N TYR A 143 2.75 5.62 -2.53
CA TYR A 143 3.27 5.20 -3.83
C TYR A 143 4.71 4.72 -3.69
N GLY A 144 4.99 3.53 -4.21
CA GLY A 144 6.33 2.94 -4.24
C GLY A 144 7.02 3.11 -5.59
N TYR A 145 8.28 3.51 -5.58
CA TYR A 145 9.07 3.65 -6.81
C TYR A 145 10.38 2.87 -6.76
N TYR A 146 10.89 2.47 -7.91
CA TYR A 146 12.26 2.01 -8.07
C TYR A 146 12.76 2.42 -9.45
N ASN A 147 14.00 2.90 -9.55
CA ASN A 147 14.55 3.45 -10.78
C ASN A 147 13.59 4.46 -11.45
N LYS A 148 12.98 5.32 -10.64
CA LYS A 148 12.04 6.37 -11.07
C LYS A 148 10.73 5.88 -11.69
N ARG A 149 10.41 4.59 -11.55
CA ARG A 149 9.18 3.97 -12.06
C ARG A 149 8.36 3.39 -10.91
N LEU A 150 7.04 3.47 -11.04
CA LEU A 150 6.11 2.92 -10.05
C LEU A 150 6.30 1.40 -9.93
N THR A 151 6.44 0.91 -8.70
CA THR A 151 6.52 -0.53 -8.39
C THR A 151 5.25 -1.02 -7.71
N PHE A 152 4.64 -0.22 -6.83
CA PHE A 152 3.41 -0.56 -6.14
C PHE A 152 2.62 0.67 -5.70
N ILE A 153 1.36 0.44 -5.35
CA ILE A 153 0.52 1.37 -4.59
C ILE A 153 0.04 0.66 -3.32
N GLU A 154 -0.09 1.41 -2.24
CA GLU A 154 -0.18 0.82 -0.90
C GLU A 154 -1.15 1.61 -0.03
N PRO A 155 -2.38 1.11 0.16
CA PRO A 155 -3.16 1.41 1.34
C PRO A 155 -2.48 0.77 2.56
N MET A 156 -2.28 1.55 3.62
CA MET A 156 -1.94 1.02 4.94
C MET A 156 -3.11 1.25 5.89
N VAL A 157 -3.39 0.33 6.80
CA VAL A 157 -4.52 0.44 7.74
C VAL A 157 -4.15 -0.09 9.13
N SER A 158 -4.37 0.72 10.16
CA SER A 158 -4.09 0.28 11.54
C SER A 158 -5.08 -0.78 12.02
N LEU A 159 -4.58 -1.72 12.83
CA LEU A 159 -5.42 -2.79 13.40
C LEU A 159 -6.54 -2.20 14.27
N ALA A 160 -6.25 -1.13 15.00
CA ALA A 160 -7.24 -0.44 15.82
C ALA A 160 -8.36 0.16 14.95
N TYR A 161 -8.01 0.75 13.81
CA TYR A 161 -9.01 1.29 12.89
C TYR A 161 -9.84 0.17 12.28
N LEU A 162 -9.25 -0.93 11.81
CA LEU A 162 -10.02 -2.10 11.35
C LEU A 162 -11.00 -2.61 12.40
N LYS A 163 -10.57 -2.77 13.66
CA LYS A 163 -11.43 -3.22 14.76
C LYS A 163 -12.59 -2.28 15.09
N SER A 164 -12.52 -1.01 14.69
CA SER A 164 -13.65 -0.08 14.77
C SER A 164 -14.74 -0.32 13.72
N LYS A 165 -14.52 -1.28 12.80
CA LYS A 165 -15.41 -1.66 11.70
C LYS A 165 -15.81 -0.44 10.84
N PRO A 166 -14.84 0.30 10.27
CA PRO A 166 -15.14 1.47 9.46
C PRO A 166 -15.89 1.06 8.20
N SER A 167 -16.50 2.03 7.52
CA SER A 167 -17.00 1.85 6.16
C SER A 167 -16.84 3.17 5.44
N VAL A 168 -15.64 3.38 4.88
CA VAL A 168 -15.24 4.63 4.25
C VAL A 168 -14.60 4.39 2.89
N SER A 169 -14.80 5.34 1.97
CA SER A 169 -14.01 5.46 0.75
C SER A 169 -13.26 6.78 0.80
N LEU A 170 -11.94 6.72 0.63
CA LEU A 170 -11.01 7.82 0.79
C LEU A 170 -10.41 8.20 -0.57
N PRO A 171 -10.23 9.49 -0.87
CA PRO A 171 -9.71 9.92 -2.16
C PRO A 171 -8.23 9.57 -2.33
N VAL A 172 -7.83 9.25 -3.56
CA VAL A 172 -6.43 9.03 -3.95
C VAL A 172 -5.99 10.15 -4.88
N SER A 173 -4.94 10.88 -4.48
CA SER A 173 -4.31 11.88 -5.36
C SER A 173 -3.54 11.16 -6.45
N ARG A 174 -3.89 11.40 -7.73
CA ARG A 174 -3.26 10.73 -8.86
C ARG A 174 -2.08 11.55 -9.41
N PRO A 175 -0.99 10.92 -9.86
CA PRO A 175 0.01 11.57 -10.70
C PRO A 175 -0.60 11.94 -12.05
N ALA A 176 0.03 12.88 -12.76
CA ALA A 176 -0.40 13.27 -14.10
C ALA A 176 -0.28 12.10 -15.11
N LYS A 177 0.69 11.21 -14.89
CA LYS A 177 0.93 9.99 -15.67
C LYS A 177 1.41 8.86 -14.77
N TYR A 178 1.22 7.62 -15.22
CA TYR A 178 1.77 6.43 -14.56
C TYR A 178 2.90 5.82 -15.40
N SER A 179 3.81 5.11 -14.74
CA SER A 179 4.96 4.45 -15.40
C SER A 179 4.56 3.30 -16.33
N TRP A 180 3.35 2.79 -16.16
CA TRP A 180 2.79 1.65 -16.87
C TRP A 180 1.38 2.02 -17.36
N PRO A 181 0.99 1.59 -18.57
CA PRO A 181 -0.37 1.80 -19.05
C PRO A 181 -1.36 0.93 -18.27
N GLY A 182 -2.52 1.48 -17.93
CA GLY A 182 -3.55 0.75 -17.21
C GLY A 182 -4.53 1.70 -16.50
N ALA A 183 -5.55 1.12 -15.90
CA ALA A 183 -6.50 1.85 -15.07
C ALA A 183 -6.00 1.87 -13.61
N TYR A 184 -5.99 3.05 -13.00
CA TYR A 184 -5.50 3.27 -11.63
C TYR A 184 -6.57 3.93 -10.76
N PRO A 185 -6.53 3.73 -9.43
CA PRO A 185 -7.59 4.23 -8.54
C PRO A 185 -7.61 5.75 -8.43
N SER A 186 -8.81 6.29 -8.27
CA SER A 186 -9.02 7.64 -7.71
C SER A 186 -9.57 7.63 -6.29
N SER A 187 -9.85 6.44 -5.73
CA SER A 187 -10.28 6.25 -4.35
C SER A 187 -9.82 4.88 -3.84
N TYR A 188 -9.83 4.70 -2.53
CA TYR A 188 -9.67 3.40 -1.90
C TYR A 188 -10.62 3.24 -0.72
N ARG A 189 -11.12 2.03 -0.54
CA ARG A 189 -12.09 1.67 0.49
C ARG A 189 -11.42 0.93 1.62
N VAL A 190 -11.83 1.27 2.84
CA VAL A 190 -11.57 0.52 4.07
C VAL A 190 -12.93 0.28 4.72
N ALA A 191 -13.44 -0.95 4.59
CA ALA A 191 -14.79 -1.25 5.05
C ALA A 191 -14.90 -2.59 5.77
N PHE A 192 -15.82 -2.67 6.72
CA PHE A 192 -16.35 -3.91 7.25
C PHE A 192 -17.76 -4.16 6.69
N ASP A 193 -17.95 -5.30 6.06
CA ASP A 193 -19.26 -5.80 5.67
C ASP A 193 -19.82 -6.69 6.79
N GLU A 194 -20.80 -6.17 7.53
CA GLU A 194 -21.43 -6.88 8.64
C GLU A 194 -22.27 -8.07 8.17
N ALA A 195 -22.82 -8.05 6.95
CA ALA A 195 -23.64 -9.16 6.45
C ALA A 195 -22.79 -10.40 6.15
N HIS A 196 -21.60 -10.17 5.59
CA HIS A 196 -20.67 -11.25 5.21
C HIS A 196 -19.55 -11.49 6.23
N GLN A 197 -19.43 -10.63 7.25
CA GLN A 197 -18.38 -10.66 8.28
C GLN A 197 -16.96 -10.63 7.66
N VAL A 198 -16.73 -9.66 6.76
CA VAL A 198 -15.44 -9.46 6.08
C VAL A 198 -14.97 -8.02 6.15
N TYR A 199 -13.65 -7.83 6.20
CA TYR A 199 -12.98 -6.57 5.92
C TYR A 199 -12.62 -6.50 4.44
N GLU A 200 -12.85 -5.35 3.82
CA GLU A 200 -12.56 -5.07 2.42
C GLU A 200 -11.61 -3.89 2.32
N ILE A 201 -10.42 -4.14 1.77
CA ILE A 201 -9.45 -3.12 1.39
C ILE A 201 -9.38 -3.11 -0.13
N ALA A 202 -9.95 -2.08 -0.76
CA ALA A 202 -10.13 -2.05 -2.20
C ALA A 202 -9.64 -0.74 -2.82
N LEU A 203 -8.96 -0.85 -3.96
CA LEU A 203 -8.72 0.23 -4.89
C LEU A 203 -9.97 0.39 -5.76
N GLU A 204 -10.55 1.58 -5.78
CA GLU A 204 -11.84 1.87 -6.42
C GLU A 204 -11.69 2.97 -7.48
N ASP A 205 -12.74 3.14 -8.29
CA ASP A 205 -12.81 4.14 -9.35
C ASP A 205 -11.62 4.08 -10.32
N LEU A 206 -11.31 2.88 -10.81
CA LEU A 206 -10.19 2.66 -11.71
C LEU A 206 -10.43 3.32 -13.06
N ARG A 207 -9.49 4.19 -13.49
CA ARG A 207 -9.57 4.96 -14.75
C ARG A 207 -8.22 5.08 -15.43
#